data_AF-A0A972YK17-F1
#
_entry.id   AF-A0A972YK17-F1
#
_cell.length_a   1.000
_cell.length_b   1.000
_cell.length_c   1.000
_cell.angle_alpha   90.00
_cell.angle_beta   90.00
_cell.angle_gamma   90.00
#
_symmetry.space_group_name_H-M   'P 1'
#
loop_
_entity.id
_entity.type
_entity.pdbx_description
1 polymer ?
#
loop_
_entity_poly.entity_id
_entity_poly.type
_entity_poly.pdbx_seq_one_letter_code
_entity_poly.pdbx_strand_id
1 'polypeptide(L)'
;MIARYYHWLHGKWPAGTIEKLPVVGEDGQTNVSGVRIVGDLSGVPLLKFSSETGARAVQAILSESSFPDERSTKADDVYDLVIIGAGVSGISAAMEAQKAGLRYLLVEASQIFSTVANFPKGKPIFTYPTEMAPSGGIQYGERSSIKESLLQDMQRQVDEAGIEITNGRIEKIQKSGGVFQLVNANSKEGETWKALRVVVGIGRSGNFRKLGVPGESMDKVMNRLHDPKDYAGKHVMVVGGGDSAAEAAIALAACGANVTLSYRKSELNRPKPENVEKVLELAKDPCAEVSVDRPSSERVTTAASSEMREGKPGCLNLELGTAPTRITGDAVFIKGKDGAETEIKNDAVFAMIGREAPLDFFRKSKVSIIGDWSVKAVIGFIAFMVVMAFLYHLKAYKTFLGIENTNLWQIFASKGWFPFNIPVSGADGGVLHTILKTASTDPGFTFAFLYTAIIVIFGIKRIKRRKTAYVRRQTLTLMAFQVIPLFLIPYIIFPILYNNGVFSSGGLGQWFGMTFLSDGQGGDPNQFWRAFGFILAWPLFIYNIFTEAPIWGWIVLGFIQTFVIIP
;
A
#
# COMPACT_ATOMS: atom_id res chain seq x y z
N MET A 1 -4.61 -24.88 19.68
CA MET A 1 -4.98 -24.62 18.27
C MET A 1 -5.85 -23.36 18.15
N ILE A 2 -6.97 -23.29 18.88
CA ILE A 2 -7.89 -22.13 18.95
C ILE A 2 -7.18 -20.82 19.34
N ALA A 3 -6.28 -20.84 20.34
CA ALA A 3 -5.51 -19.65 20.71
C ALA A 3 -4.57 -19.17 19.58
N ARG A 4 -3.94 -20.09 18.82
CA ARG A 4 -3.11 -19.76 17.64
C ARG A 4 -3.96 -19.23 16.49
N TYR A 5 -5.15 -19.79 16.30
CA TYR A 5 -6.12 -19.35 15.29
C TYR A 5 -6.66 -17.95 15.61
N TYR A 6 -6.99 -17.68 16.88
CA TYR A 6 -7.38 -16.36 17.37
C TYR A 6 -6.23 -15.34 17.27
N HIS A 7 -5.00 -15.76 17.59
CA HIS A 7 -3.79 -14.94 17.45
C HIS A 7 -3.43 -14.65 15.98
N TRP A 8 -3.81 -15.54 15.05
CA TRP A 8 -3.66 -15.34 13.61
C TRP A 8 -4.76 -14.43 13.02
N LEU A 9 -6.00 -14.57 13.49
CA LEU A 9 -7.16 -13.74 13.09
C LEU A 9 -7.06 -12.28 13.56
N HIS A 10 -6.48 -12.02 14.72
CA HIS A 10 -6.51 -10.70 15.36
C HIS A 10 -5.18 -10.27 15.99
N GLY A 11 -4.28 -9.65 15.22
CA GLY A 11 -3.41 -8.66 15.88
C GLY A 11 -2.06 -8.30 15.28
N LYS A 12 -1.60 -8.93 14.20
CA LYS A 12 -0.28 -8.58 13.61
C LYS A 12 -0.31 -8.08 12.17
N TRP A 13 -1.49 -7.81 11.60
CA TRP A 13 -1.51 -7.03 10.38
C TRP A 13 -1.25 -5.56 10.75
N PRO A 14 -0.26 -4.88 10.16
CA PRO A 14 -0.15 -3.45 10.32
C PRO A 14 -1.38 -2.81 9.66
N ALA A 15 -2.44 -2.61 10.44
CA ALA A 15 -3.51 -1.67 10.14
C ALA A 15 -2.94 -0.25 10.33
N GLY A 16 -1.98 0.09 9.49
CA GLY A 16 -1.56 1.47 9.30
C GLY A 16 -2.62 2.19 8.47
N THR A 17 -2.82 3.47 8.74
CA THR A 17 -3.45 4.37 7.76
C THR A 17 -2.70 4.22 6.43
N ILE A 18 -3.43 3.97 5.34
CA ILE A 18 -2.83 3.94 4.00
C ILE A 18 -2.09 5.26 3.82
N GLU A 19 -0.77 5.18 3.65
CA GLU A 19 0.05 6.37 3.50
C GLU A 19 -0.32 7.06 2.19
N LYS A 20 -0.65 8.35 2.27
CA LYS A 20 -0.92 9.16 1.09
C LYS A 20 0.41 9.42 0.38
N LEU A 21 0.56 8.84 -0.81
CA LEU A 21 1.71 9.01 -1.68
C LEU A 21 1.23 9.42 -3.09
N PRO A 22 2.07 10.05 -3.92
CA PRO A 22 1.72 10.30 -5.30
C PRO A 22 1.45 8.99 -6.05
N VAL A 23 0.50 9.02 -6.98
CA VAL A 23 0.22 7.88 -7.87
C VAL A 23 1.28 7.87 -8.97
N VAL A 24 2.09 6.81 -8.99
CA VAL A 24 3.19 6.62 -9.93
C VAL A 24 3.07 5.30 -10.70
N GLY A 25 3.49 5.32 -11.97
CA GLY A 25 3.71 4.14 -12.79
C GLY A 25 5.03 3.43 -12.47
N GLU A 26 5.31 2.32 -13.16
CA GLU A 26 6.55 1.53 -12.95
C GLU A 26 7.83 2.28 -13.35
N ASP A 27 7.73 3.23 -14.29
CA ASP A 27 8.81 4.12 -14.72
C ASP A 27 8.80 5.47 -13.98
N GLY A 28 7.97 5.60 -12.94
CA GLY A 28 7.77 6.84 -12.20
C GLY A 28 6.80 7.82 -12.85
N GLN A 29 6.18 7.50 -14.00
CA GLN A 29 5.25 8.40 -14.68
C GLN A 29 4.04 8.75 -13.81
N THR A 30 3.69 10.04 -13.79
CA THR A 30 2.50 10.55 -13.10
C THR A 30 1.34 10.77 -14.08
N ASN A 31 0.18 11.20 -13.58
CA ASN A 31 -0.93 11.65 -14.43
C ASN A 31 -0.61 12.93 -15.23
N VAL A 32 0.45 13.67 -14.86
CA VAL A 32 0.93 14.83 -15.61
C VAL A 32 1.98 14.34 -16.61
N SER A 33 1.57 14.20 -17.88
CA SER A 33 2.45 13.69 -18.94
C SER A 33 3.70 14.56 -19.09
N GLY A 34 4.86 13.92 -18.89
CA GLY A 34 6.19 14.53 -18.88
C GLY A 34 6.79 14.74 -17.48
N VAL A 35 6.04 14.47 -16.41
CA VAL A 35 6.52 14.51 -15.01
C VAL A 35 6.65 13.09 -14.46
N ARG A 36 7.83 12.77 -13.92
CA ARG A 36 8.16 11.50 -13.25
C ARG A 36 8.56 11.72 -11.80
N ILE A 37 8.25 10.75 -10.95
CA ILE A 37 8.63 10.73 -9.53
C ILE A 37 9.52 9.52 -9.30
N VAL A 38 10.62 9.71 -8.57
CA VAL A 38 11.66 8.71 -8.34
C VAL A 38 12.04 8.60 -6.86
N GLY A 39 12.78 7.56 -6.51
CA GLY A 39 13.30 7.31 -5.17
C GLY A 39 12.23 6.82 -4.18
N ASP A 40 12.34 7.28 -2.94
CA ASP A 40 11.50 6.86 -1.81
C ASP A 40 9.99 7.09 -2.04
N LEU A 41 9.62 8.06 -2.88
CA LEU A 41 8.23 8.36 -3.19
C LEU A 41 7.62 7.44 -4.26
N SER A 42 8.44 6.69 -5.00
CA SER A 42 7.98 5.81 -6.08
C SER A 42 8.00 4.32 -5.75
N GLY A 43 8.51 3.92 -4.57
CA GLY A 43 8.62 2.50 -4.25
C GLY A 43 9.36 2.18 -2.95
N VAL A 44 10.23 1.18 -3.02
CA VAL A 44 10.93 0.64 -1.85
C VAL A 44 12.09 1.57 -1.46
N PRO A 45 12.20 2.02 -0.19
CA PRO A 45 13.20 2.98 0.28
C PRO A 45 14.60 2.36 0.49
N LEU A 46 15.05 1.56 -0.47
CA LEU A 46 16.40 0.97 -0.47
C LEU A 46 17.30 1.78 -1.41
N LEU A 47 18.58 1.88 -1.05
CA LEU A 47 19.55 2.74 -1.72
C LEU A 47 19.67 2.42 -3.21
N LYS A 48 19.96 1.15 -3.55
CA LYS A 48 20.13 0.69 -4.93
C LYS A 48 18.86 0.81 -5.77
N PHE A 49 17.70 0.45 -5.21
CA PHE A 49 16.40 0.63 -5.87
C PHE A 49 16.07 2.11 -6.09
N SER A 50 16.40 2.98 -5.15
CA SER A 50 16.20 4.43 -5.31
C SER A 50 17.05 4.97 -6.46
N SER A 51 18.32 4.58 -6.53
CA SER A 51 19.20 4.92 -7.66
C SER A 51 18.62 4.45 -8.99
N GLU A 52 18.24 3.17 -9.06
CA GLU A 52 17.68 2.54 -10.26
C GLU A 52 16.48 3.32 -10.82
N THR A 53 15.57 3.77 -9.95
CA THR A 53 14.40 4.56 -10.40
C THR A 53 14.79 5.87 -11.08
N GLY A 54 15.90 6.49 -10.67
CA GLY A 54 16.42 7.71 -11.28
C GLY A 54 16.87 7.50 -12.72
N ALA A 55 17.76 6.52 -12.94
CA ALA A 55 18.25 6.17 -14.27
C ALA A 55 17.11 5.69 -15.19
N ARG A 56 16.24 4.80 -14.70
CA ARG A 56 15.09 4.30 -15.46
C ARG A 56 14.12 5.40 -15.88
N ALA A 57 13.92 6.43 -15.05
CA ALA A 57 13.05 7.55 -15.42
C ALA A 57 13.60 8.34 -16.61
N VAL A 58 14.93 8.52 -16.69
CA VAL A 58 15.57 9.18 -17.84
C VAL A 58 15.53 8.31 -19.08
N GLN A 59 15.82 7.02 -18.96
CA GLN A 59 15.70 6.07 -20.06
C GLN A 59 14.27 6.00 -20.61
N ALA A 60 13.27 6.04 -19.74
CA ALA A 60 11.87 6.11 -20.14
C ALA A 60 11.56 7.40 -20.91
N ILE A 61 12.08 8.55 -20.47
CA ILE A 61 11.93 9.83 -21.18
C ILE A 61 12.54 9.75 -22.59
N LEU A 62 13.74 9.16 -22.72
CA LEU A 62 14.41 8.98 -24.01
C LEU A 62 13.63 8.05 -24.96
N SER A 63 12.87 7.10 -24.41
CA SER A 63 12.02 6.19 -25.19
C SER A 63 10.67 6.77 -25.62
N GLU A 64 10.32 7.98 -25.17
CA GLU A 64 9.08 8.64 -25.56
C GLU A 64 9.15 9.08 -27.03
N SER A 65 8.14 8.70 -27.82
CA SER A 65 8.12 9.03 -29.25
C SER A 65 8.08 10.52 -29.54
N SER A 66 7.50 11.35 -28.66
CA SER A 66 7.42 12.80 -28.87
C SER A 66 8.65 13.58 -28.41
N PHE A 67 9.52 12.97 -27.59
CA PHE A 67 10.62 13.67 -26.94
C PHE A 67 11.71 14.16 -27.91
N PRO A 68 12.15 13.39 -28.92
CA PRO A 68 13.13 13.86 -29.91
C PRO A 68 12.69 15.11 -30.68
N ASP A 69 11.42 15.15 -31.11
CA ASP A 69 10.86 16.27 -31.87
C ASP A 69 10.66 17.52 -31.00
N GLU A 70 10.18 17.34 -29.77
CA GLU A 70 10.08 18.44 -28.79
C GLU A 70 11.46 19.01 -28.46
N ARG A 71 12.48 18.14 -28.36
CA ARG A 71 13.87 18.53 -28.07
C ARG A 71 14.51 19.34 -29.19
N SER A 72 14.23 19.03 -30.45
CA SER A 72 14.80 19.75 -31.60
C SER A 72 14.14 21.11 -31.86
N THR A 73 12.91 21.31 -31.38
CA THR A 73 12.09 22.52 -31.64
C THR A 73 11.97 23.46 -30.44
N LYS A 74 12.51 23.09 -29.27
CA LYS A 74 12.45 23.91 -28.05
C LYS A 74 13.28 25.20 -28.20
N ALA A 75 12.94 26.22 -27.41
CA ALA A 75 13.73 27.43 -27.29
C ALA A 75 15.03 27.20 -26.46
N ASP A 76 16.02 28.06 -26.70
CA ASP A 76 17.34 27.99 -26.07
C ASP A 76 17.34 28.26 -24.56
N ASP A 77 16.25 28.76 -23.96
CA ASP A 77 16.10 28.91 -22.51
C ASP A 77 15.40 27.71 -21.84
N VAL A 78 15.03 26.68 -22.60
CA VAL A 78 14.27 25.50 -22.11
C VAL A 78 15.16 24.27 -21.92
N TYR A 79 15.30 23.78 -20.70
CA TYR A 79 16.03 22.54 -20.44
C TYR A 79 15.33 21.32 -21.06
N ASP A 80 16.10 20.32 -21.48
CA ASP A 80 15.56 19.01 -21.88
C ASP A 80 14.89 18.35 -20.67
N LEU A 81 15.55 18.47 -19.51
CA LEU A 81 15.15 17.83 -18.27
C LEU A 81 15.49 18.72 -17.08
N VAL A 82 14.54 18.94 -16.16
CA VAL A 82 14.84 19.46 -14.83
C VAL A 82 14.64 18.36 -13.79
N ILE A 83 15.63 18.19 -12.93
CA ILE A 83 15.64 17.20 -11.85
C ILE A 83 15.54 17.94 -10.52
N ILE A 84 14.54 17.60 -9.72
CA ILE A 84 14.27 18.24 -8.43
C ILE A 84 14.67 17.29 -7.30
N GLY A 85 15.69 17.68 -6.54
CA GLY A 85 16.27 16.94 -5.41
C GLY A 85 17.54 16.18 -5.80
N ALA A 86 18.67 16.52 -5.16
CA ALA A 86 19.97 15.86 -5.30
C ALA A 86 20.15 14.73 -4.26
N GLY A 87 19.08 13.96 -4.04
CA GLY A 87 19.19 12.65 -3.41
C GLY A 87 19.80 11.63 -4.37
N VAL A 88 19.95 10.40 -3.89
CA VAL A 88 20.53 9.29 -4.65
C VAL A 88 19.85 9.07 -6.00
N SER A 89 18.51 9.06 -6.02
CA SER A 89 17.73 8.92 -7.26
C SER A 89 17.89 10.11 -8.22
N GLY A 90 18.03 11.33 -7.69
CA GLY A 90 18.20 12.54 -8.49
C GLY A 90 19.58 12.62 -9.13
N ILE A 91 20.63 12.29 -8.36
CA ILE A 91 22.00 12.17 -8.87
C ILE A 91 22.08 11.08 -9.93
N SER A 92 21.48 9.91 -9.69
CA SER A 92 21.45 8.85 -10.71
C SER A 92 20.72 9.28 -11.98
N ALA A 93 19.66 10.09 -11.88
CA ALA A 93 19.00 10.68 -13.05
C ALA A 93 19.89 11.70 -13.76
N ALA A 94 20.64 12.54 -13.02
CA ALA A 94 21.53 13.53 -13.60
C ALA A 94 22.68 12.89 -14.38
N MET A 95 23.32 11.85 -13.83
CA MET A 95 24.36 11.09 -14.52
C MET A 95 23.83 10.41 -15.79
N GLU A 96 22.62 9.83 -15.75
CA GLU A 96 22.02 9.22 -16.94
C GLU A 96 21.64 10.27 -17.99
N ALA A 97 21.17 11.45 -17.56
CA ALA A 97 20.86 12.56 -18.46
C ALA A 97 22.13 13.11 -19.13
N GLN A 98 23.22 13.24 -18.39
CA GLN A 98 24.52 13.64 -18.91
C GLN A 98 25.06 12.63 -19.93
N LYS A 99 24.99 11.33 -19.61
CA LYS A 99 25.39 10.24 -20.52
C LYS A 99 24.59 10.25 -21.83
N ALA A 100 23.31 10.62 -21.77
CA ALA A 100 22.45 10.78 -22.93
C ALA A 100 22.62 12.13 -23.67
N GLY A 101 23.55 12.99 -23.21
CA GLY A 101 23.82 14.30 -23.79
C GLY A 101 22.65 15.27 -23.68
N LEU A 102 21.78 15.12 -22.67
CA LEU A 102 20.66 16.03 -22.42
C LEU A 102 21.15 17.32 -21.77
N ARG A 103 20.55 18.45 -22.15
CA ARG A 103 20.72 19.70 -21.42
C ARG A 103 19.82 19.69 -20.19
N TYR A 104 20.38 19.41 -19.01
CA TYR A 104 19.62 19.27 -17.78
C TYR A 104 19.97 20.33 -16.72
N LEU A 105 19.09 20.48 -15.73
CA LEU A 105 19.33 21.25 -14.52
C LEU A 105 18.97 20.39 -13.30
N LEU A 106 19.91 20.20 -12.38
CA LEU A 106 19.67 19.52 -11.11
C LEU A 106 19.54 20.57 -9.99
N VAL A 107 18.39 20.60 -9.33
CA VAL A 107 18.05 21.60 -8.31
C VAL A 107 17.95 20.93 -6.92
N GLU A 108 18.67 21.44 -5.93
CA GLU A 108 18.62 20.96 -4.54
C GLU A 108 18.31 22.10 -3.55
N ALA A 109 17.38 21.85 -2.63
CA ALA A 109 16.91 22.87 -1.67
C ALA A 109 17.72 22.88 -0.36
N SER A 110 18.42 21.78 -0.05
CA SER A 110 19.18 21.56 1.16
C SER A 110 20.65 21.25 0.84
N GLN A 111 21.06 19.99 0.98
CA GLN A 111 22.39 19.50 0.68
C GLN A 111 22.30 18.22 -0.15
N ILE A 112 23.36 17.92 -0.91
CA ILE A 112 23.48 16.66 -1.64
C ILE A 112 23.35 15.46 -0.69
N PHE A 113 22.68 14.40 -1.16
CA PHE A 113 22.45 13.17 -0.38
C PHE A 113 21.84 13.39 1.01
N SER A 114 21.05 14.45 1.19
CA SER A 114 20.47 14.89 2.47
C SER A 114 19.91 13.75 3.33
N THR A 115 19.20 12.77 2.74
CA THR A 115 18.69 11.61 3.48
C THR A 115 19.79 10.81 4.17
N VAL A 116 20.87 10.48 3.45
CA VAL A 116 21.99 9.68 3.96
C VAL A 116 22.89 10.51 4.86
N ALA A 117 23.14 11.77 4.50
CA ALA A 117 23.90 12.73 5.30
C ALA A 117 23.31 12.92 6.71
N ASN A 118 21.98 12.87 6.82
CA ASN A 118 21.26 13.04 8.08
C ASN A 118 21.12 11.75 8.91
N PHE A 119 21.75 10.64 8.53
CA PHE A 119 21.83 9.48 9.42
C PHE A 119 22.83 9.72 10.57
N PRO A 120 22.67 9.03 11.71
CA PRO A 120 23.63 9.10 12.82
C PRO A 120 25.05 8.79 12.37
N LYS A 121 26.03 9.46 12.98
CA LYS A 121 27.45 9.22 12.74
C LYS A 121 27.84 7.79 13.06
N GLY A 122 28.67 7.19 12.21
CA GLY A 122 29.12 5.79 12.36
C GLY A 122 28.04 4.75 12.13
N LYS A 123 26.82 5.15 11.71
CA LYS A 123 25.73 4.20 11.43
C LYS A 123 26.17 3.22 10.32
N PRO A 124 26.10 1.90 10.56
CA PRO A 124 26.34 0.93 9.52
C PRO A 124 25.26 0.99 8.43
N ILE A 125 25.68 1.02 7.17
CA ILE A 125 24.79 1.05 6.02
C ILE A 125 25.03 -0.19 5.17
N PHE A 126 24.00 -1.01 5.03
CA PHE A 126 24.04 -2.20 4.17
C PHE A 126 23.35 -1.89 2.84
N THR A 127 24.08 -2.09 1.74
CA THR A 127 23.64 -1.75 0.39
C THR A 127 22.92 -2.93 -0.29
N TYR A 128 21.76 -3.30 0.25
CA TYR A 128 20.93 -4.36 -0.33
C TYR A 128 20.12 -3.89 -1.56
N PRO A 129 19.82 -4.80 -2.51
CA PRO A 129 20.31 -6.18 -2.61
C PRO A 129 21.80 -6.23 -3.01
N THR A 130 22.58 -7.13 -2.42
CA THR A 130 24.04 -7.17 -2.63
C THR A 130 24.40 -7.42 -4.11
N GLU A 131 23.68 -8.33 -4.77
CA GLU A 131 23.91 -8.71 -6.18
C GLU A 131 23.39 -7.67 -7.20
N MET A 132 22.60 -6.68 -6.75
CA MET A 132 22.06 -5.68 -7.66
C MET A 132 23.14 -4.65 -8.02
N ALA A 133 23.43 -4.52 -9.31
CA ALA A 133 24.13 -3.37 -9.88
C ALA A 133 23.08 -2.39 -10.43
N PRO A 134 22.96 -1.17 -9.87
CA PRO A 134 22.07 -0.15 -10.42
C PRO A 134 22.46 0.18 -11.86
N SER A 135 21.47 0.42 -12.72
CA SER A 135 21.66 0.78 -14.12
C SER A 135 22.26 2.18 -14.31
N GLY A 136 22.16 3.04 -13.29
CA GLY A 136 22.70 4.39 -13.29
C GLY A 136 24.21 4.45 -13.06
N GLY A 137 24.79 5.64 -13.27
CA GLY A 137 26.23 5.85 -13.13
C GLY A 137 26.77 5.68 -11.70
N ILE A 138 25.94 5.87 -10.68
CA ILE A 138 26.35 5.73 -9.28
C ILE A 138 26.39 4.25 -8.88
N GLN A 139 27.53 3.83 -8.34
CA GLN A 139 27.82 2.46 -7.92
C GLN A 139 28.09 2.43 -6.42
N TYR A 140 27.85 1.27 -5.80
CA TYR A 140 28.01 1.08 -4.37
C TYR A 140 29.02 -0.05 -4.13
N GLY A 141 30.23 0.30 -3.69
CA GLY A 141 31.25 -0.69 -3.39
C GLY A 141 30.95 -1.51 -2.12
N GLU A 142 31.51 -2.71 -2.03
CA GLU A 142 31.43 -3.58 -0.84
C GLU A 142 32.14 -2.97 0.39
N ARG A 143 32.99 -1.96 0.20
CA ARG A 143 33.83 -1.35 1.26
C ARG A 143 33.16 -0.20 2.03
N SER A 144 31.98 0.24 1.62
CA SER A 144 31.27 1.37 2.24
C SER A 144 30.31 0.87 3.33
N SER A 145 30.88 0.34 4.42
CA SER A 145 30.14 -0.30 5.51
C SER A 145 29.46 0.67 6.48
N ILE A 146 29.86 1.95 6.48
CA ILE A 146 29.34 2.99 7.37
C ILE A 146 28.91 4.23 6.57
N LYS A 147 28.06 5.06 7.17
CA LYS A 147 27.50 6.27 6.55
C LYS A 147 28.57 7.18 5.94
N GLU A 148 29.65 7.47 6.66
CA GLU A 148 30.69 8.43 6.24
C GLU A 148 31.44 7.95 5.00
N SER A 149 31.89 6.69 4.98
CA SER A 149 32.60 6.13 3.82
C SER A 149 31.69 6.02 2.60
N LEU A 150 30.42 5.68 2.80
CA LEU A 150 29.42 5.68 1.74
C LEU A 150 29.20 7.08 1.15
N LEU A 151 29.05 8.11 1.99
CA LEU A 151 28.88 9.49 1.52
C LEU A 151 30.09 9.99 0.75
N GLN A 152 31.30 9.72 1.26
CA GLN A 152 32.54 10.10 0.58
C GLN A 152 32.67 9.43 -0.79
N ASP A 153 32.38 8.13 -0.88
CA ASP A 153 32.41 7.40 -2.14
C ASP A 153 31.39 7.92 -3.15
N MET A 154 30.15 8.16 -2.72
CA MET A 154 29.12 8.76 -3.58
C MET A 154 29.47 10.18 -4.02
N GLN A 155 30.03 11.01 -3.13
CA GLN A 155 30.45 12.37 -3.47
C GLN A 155 31.58 12.36 -4.50
N ARG A 156 32.59 11.52 -4.31
CA ARG A 156 33.67 11.34 -5.29
C ARG A 156 33.13 11.00 -6.67
N GLN A 157 32.17 10.08 -6.77
CA GLN A 157 31.56 9.70 -8.06
C GLN A 157 30.80 10.86 -8.72
N VAL A 158 30.16 11.72 -7.93
CA VAL A 158 29.49 12.94 -8.42
C VAL A 158 30.51 13.93 -8.98
N ASP A 159 31.61 14.13 -8.26
CA ASP A 159 32.68 15.05 -8.65
C ASP A 159 33.42 14.55 -9.90
N GLU A 160 33.73 13.24 -9.97
CA GLU A 160 34.34 12.59 -11.14
C GLU A 160 33.46 12.66 -12.39
N ALA A 161 32.14 12.61 -12.22
CA ALA A 161 31.18 12.80 -13.32
C ALA A 161 30.96 14.27 -13.69
N GLY A 162 31.43 15.23 -12.89
CA GLY A 162 31.24 16.66 -13.13
C GLY A 162 29.77 17.08 -13.09
N ILE A 163 28.98 16.50 -12.18
CA ILE A 163 27.56 16.86 -12.02
C ILE A 163 27.42 18.18 -11.26
N GLU A 164 26.88 19.20 -11.92
CA GLU A 164 26.60 20.48 -11.31
C GLU A 164 25.25 20.50 -10.59
N ILE A 165 25.21 21.09 -9.40
CA ILE A 165 24.01 21.19 -8.56
C ILE A 165 23.69 22.66 -8.33
N THR A 166 22.48 23.06 -8.70
CA THR A 166 21.96 24.42 -8.46
C THR A 166 21.17 24.46 -7.16
N ASN A 167 21.46 25.44 -6.30
CA ASN A 167 20.67 25.67 -5.11
C ASN A 167 19.30 26.27 -5.47
N GLY A 168 18.21 25.64 -5.03
CA GLY A 168 16.88 26.15 -5.27
C GLY A 168 15.79 25.28 -4.65
N ARG A 169 14.64 25.89 -4.33
CA ARG A 169 13.50 25.16 -3.78
C ARG A 169 12.32 25.27 -4.71
N ILE A 170 11.96 24.19 -5.40
CA ILE A 170 10.80 24.20 -6.29
C ILE A 170 9.50 24.05 -5.48
N GLU A 171 8.57 25.00 -5.63
CA GLU A 171 7.28 24.93 -4.93
C GLU A 171 6.18 24.22 -5.72
N LYS A 172 6.22 24.34 -7.04
CA LYS A 172 5.21 23.81 -7.95
C LYS A 172 5.75 23.62 -9.37
N ILE A 173 5.17 22.67 -10.07
CA ILE A 173 5.36 22.45 -11.51
C ILE A 173 4.08 22.86 -12.24
N GLN A 174 4.17 23.71 -13.24
CA GLN A 174 3.04 24.14 -14.06
C GLN A 174 3.33 23.91 -15.54
N LYS A 175 2.40 23.28 -16.27
CA LYS A 175 2.53 23.11 -17.72
C LYS A 175 1.89 24.31 -18.43
N SER A 176 2.66 24.99 -19.28
CA SER A 176 2.22 26.16 -20.06
C SER A 176 2.96 26.20 -21.40
N GLY A 177 2.25 26.40 -22.51
CA GLY A 177 2.87 26.51 -23.84
C GLY A 177 3.69 25.27 -24.26
N GLY A 178 3.24 24.06 -23.89
CA GLY A 178 3.96 22.81 -24.20
C GLY A 178 5.13 22.48 -23.28
N VAL A 179 5.64 23.45 -22.52
CA VAL A 179 6.76 23.28 -21.57
C VAL A 179 6.29 23.31 -20.11
N PHE A 180 7.13 22.85 -19.20
CA PHE A 180 6.97 23.00 -17.76
C PHE A 180 7.67 24.25 -17.26
N GLN A 181 7.02 24.99 -16.38
CA GLN A 181 7.58 26.07 -15.59
C GLN A 181 7.71 25.60 -14.14
N LEU A 182 8.92 25.69 -13.60
CA LEU A 182 9.25 25.33 -12.23
C LEU A 182 9.49 26.60 -11.43
N VAL A 183 8.65 26.85 -10.42
CA VAL A 183 8.71 28.08 -9.63
C VAL A 183 9.64 27.89 -8.44
N ASN A 184 10.69 28.72 -8.35
CA ASN A 184 11.62 28.74 -7.24
C ASN A 184 11.09 29.58 -6.07
N ALA A 185 10.93 28.97 -4.90
CA ALA A 185 10.50 29.62 -3.66
C ALA A 185 11.48 30.70 -3.19
N ASN A 186 12.77 30.50 -3.45
CA ASN A 186 13.84 31.36 -2.94
C ASN A 186 14.05 32.61 -3.80
N SER A 187 13.42 32.68 -4.98
CA SER A 187 13.58 33.82 -5.87
C SER A 187 12.68 34.97 -5.44
N LYS A 188 13.30 36.12 -5.16
CA LYS A 188 12.57 37.38 -4.84
C LYS A 188 11.82 37.95 -6.05
N GLU A 189 12.21 37.54 -7.26
CA GLU A 189 11.64 38.01 -8.54
C GLU A 189 10.74 36.96 -9.21
N GLY A 190 10.49 35.83 -8.55
CA GLY A 190 9.67 34.75 -9.10
C GLY A 190 10.33 34.02 -10.27
N GLU A 191 11.66 33.94 -10.28
CA GLU A 191 12.44 33.22 -11.28
C GLU A 191 11.89 31.81 -11.51
N THR A 192 11.66 31.49 -12.78
CA THR A 192 11.15 30.19 -13.21
C THR A 192 12.10 29.53 -14.17
N TRP A 193 12.41 28.27 -13.93
CA TRP A 193 13.09 27.44 -14.93
C TRP A 193 12.08 26.77 -15.85
N LYS A 194 12.44 26.63 -17.13
CA LYS A 194 11.60 25.99 -18.14
C LYS A 194 12.19 24.64 -18.53
N ALA A 195 11.33 23.62 -18.70
CA ALA A 195 11.76 22.26 -19.04
C ALA A 195 10.77 21.54 -19.96
N LEU A 196 11.26 20.65 -20.82
CA LEU A 196 10.40 19.71 -21.55
C LEU A 196 9.91 18.57 -20.65
N ARG A 197 10.77 18.07 -19.77
CA ARG A 197 10.47 16.98 -18.83
C ARG A 197 10.95 17.31 -17.43
N VAL A 198 10.31 16.71 -16.43
CA VAL A 198 10.65 16.93 -15.02
C VAL A 198 10.75 15.58 -14.29
N VAL A 199 11.85 15.38 -13.57
CA VAL A 199 12.03 14.27 -12.64
C VAL A 199 12.03 14.81 -11.21
N VAL A 200 11.18 14.25 -10.36
CA VAL A 200 11.00 14.68 -8.97
C VAL A 200 11.53 13.61 -8.02
N GLY A 201 12.68 13.89 -7.40
CA GLY A 201 13.39 13.04 -6.45
C GLY A 201 13.50 13.64 -5.03
N ILE A 202 12.49 14.41 -4.60
CA ILE A 202 12.51 15.18 -3.34
C ILE A 202 12.39 14.34 -2.06
N GLY A 203 12.00 13.06 -2.16
CA GLY A 203 11.87 12.14 -1.04
C GLY A 203 10.90 12.60 0.06
N ARG A 204 11.02 11.98 1.25
CA ARG A 204 10.25 12.35 2.46
C ARG A 204 11.10 13.10 3.51
N SER A 205 12.42 13.11 3.33
CA SER A 205 13.40 13.48 4.35
C SER A 205 13.33 14.93 4.84
N GLY A 206 12.71 15.83 4.07
CA GLY A 206 12.57 17.24 4.44
C GLY A 206 11.33 17.58 5.29
N ASN A 207 10.34 16.69 5.37
CA ASN A 207 9.03 17.01 5.96
C ASN A 207 8.73 16.09 7.16
N PHE A 208 9.15 16.52 8.35
CA PHE A 208 8.99 15.78 9.61
C PHE A 208 7.61 15.98 10.20
N ARG A 209 7.07 14.94 10.84
CA ARG A 209 5.89 15.10 11.68
C ARG A 209 6.24 15.93 12.90
N LYS A 210 5.30 16.77 13.30
CA LYS A 210 5.37 17.59 14.50
C LYS A 210 4.66 16.91 15.67
N LEU A 211 5.19 17.06 16.88
CA LEU A 211 4.61 16.62 18.13
C LEU A 211 3.31 17.37 18.44
N GLY A 212 3.23 18.66 18.08
CA GLY A 212 2.05 19.50 18.31
C GLY A 212 1.86 19.90 19.77
N VAL A 213 2.95 19.97 20.54
CA VAL A 213 2.92 20.27 21.99
C VAL A 213 3.61 21.60 22.30
N PRO A 214 3.21 22.32 23.37
CA PRO A 214 3.94 23.49 23.83
C PRO A 214 5.40 23.15 24.15
N GLY A 215 6.33 23.97 23.66
CA GLY A 215 7.77 23.76 23.82
C GLY A 215 8.44 22.92 22.72
N GLU A 216 7.69 22.41 21.73
CA GLU A 216 8.27 21.68 20.59
C GLU A 216 9.29 22.49 19.78
N SER A 217 9.17 23.82 19.75
CA SER A 217 10.07 24.71 19.00
C SER A 217 11.37 25.06 19.73
N MET A 218 11.63 24.49 20.91
CA MET A 218 12.87 24.74 21.66
C MET A 218 14.07 24.08 20.98
N ASP A 219 15.26 24.66 21.12
CA ASP A 219 16.49 24.16 20.49
C ASP A 219 16.88 22.73 20.93
N LYS A 220 16.46 22.32 22.13
CA LYS A 220 16.67 20.96 22.65
C LYS A 220 15.81 19.89 21.95
N VAL A 221 14.83 20.30 21.14
CA VAL A 221 13.91 19.40 20.43
C VAL A 221 14.38 19.22 18.99
N MET A 222 14.84 18.02 18.67
CA MET A 222 15.43 17.68 17.38
C MET A 222 14.65 16.55 16.70
N ASN A 223 14.66 16.54 15.37
CA ASN A 223 14.03 15.49 14.55
C ASN A 223 15.05 14.53 13.91
N ARG A 224 16.34 14.72 14.22
CA ARG A 224 17.49 13.97 13.70
C ARG A 224 18.51 13.80 14.81
N LEU A 225 19.13 12.63 14.87
CA LEU A 225 20.26 12.32 15.73
C LEU A 225 21.53 12.38 14.87
N HIS A 226 22.39 13.35 15.12
CA HIS A 226 23.63 13.56 14.34
C HIS A 226 24.80 12.75 14.92
N ASP A 227 25.23 13.04 16.15
CA ASP A 227 26.24 12.26 16.88
C ASP A 227 25.65 11.82 18.24
N PRO A 228 25.48 10.51 18.49
CA PRO A 228 24.99 10.04 19.78
C PRO A 228 25.97 10.30 20.94
N LYS A 229 27.27 10.46 20.67
CA LYS A 229 28.30 10.69 21.71
C LYS A 229 28.13 12.03 22.43
N ASP A 230 27.57 13.03 21.75
CA ASP A 230 27.31 14.37 22.32
C ASP A 230 26.32 14.35 23.50
N TYR A 231 25.63 13.23 23.70
CA TYR A 231 24.62 13.03 24.73
C TYR A 231 25.04 12.08 25.86
N ALA A 232 26.31 11.65 25.88
CA ALA A 232 26.85 10.85 26.98
C ALA A 232 26.61 11.54 28.33
N GLY A 233 26.05 10.81 29.30
CA GLY A 233 25.72 11.31 30.64
C GLY A 233 24.48 12.22 30.72
N LYS A 234 23.85 12.59 29.59
CA LYS A 234 22.65 13.45 29.57
C LYS A 234 21.36 12.64 29.67
N HIS A 235 20.29 13.28 30.12
CA HIS A 235 18.93 12.74 30.09
C HIS A 235 18.27 13.05 28.75
N VAL A 236 17.98 12.03 27.96
CA VAL A 236 17.46 12.18 26.60
C VAL A 236 16.12 11.49 26.45
N MET A 237 15.16 12.17 25.85
CA MET A 237 13.86 11.57 25.53
C MET A 237 13.79 11.29 24.04
N VAL A 238 13.50 10.05 23.66
CA VAL A 238 13.18 9.68 22.28
C VAL A 238 11.68 9.45 22.19
N VAL A 239 11.01 10.17 21.30
CA VAL A 239 9.56 10.06 21.09
C VAL A 239 9.30 9.33 19.79
N GLY A 240 8.67 8.16 19.86
CA GLY A 240 8.31 7.38 18.67
C GLY A 240 8.35 5.88 18.91
N GLY A 241 7.80 5.12 17.97
CA GLY A 241 7.75 3.65 18.07
C GLY A 241 7.96 2.96 16.74
N GLY A 242 8.78 3.53 15.86
CA GLY A 242 9.25 2.90 14.62
C GLY A 242 10.76 2.67 14.65
N ASP A 243 11.33 2.12 13.58
CA ASP A 243 12.76 1.80 13.51
C ASP A 243 13.66 2.99 13.85
N SER A 244 13.41 4.19 13.32
CA SER A 244 14.25 5.36 13.63
C SER A 244 14.27 5.73 15.11
N ALA A 245 13.15 5.52 15.83
CA ALA A 245 13.09 5.78 17.27
C ALA A 245 13.86 4.70 18.05
N ALA A 246 13.67 3.43 17.69
CA ALA A 246 14.39 2.33 18.31
C ALA A 246 15.90 2.42 18.07
N GLU A 247 16.32 2.67 16.82
CA GLU A 247 17.73 2.84 16.45
C GLU A 247 18.36 4.03 17.19
N ALA A 248 17.68 5.18 17.27
CA ALA A 248 18.18 6.34 18.01
C ALA A 248 18.32 6.04 19.51
N ALA A 249 17.33 5.37 20.12
CA ALA A 249 17.37 5.01 21.52
C ALA A 249 18.53 4.04 21.83
N ILE A 250 18.73 3.02 21.00
CA ILE A 250 19.85 2.07 21.12
C ILE A 250 21.18 2.82 20.99
N ALA A 251 21.35 3.67 19.97
CA ALA A 251 22.60 4.39 19.74
C ALA A 251 22.94 5.35 20.89
N LEU A 252 21.96 6.09 21.41
CA LEU A 252 22.14 6.98 22.55
C LEU A 252 22.52 6.21 23.83
N ALA A 253 21.81 5.13 24.14
CA ALA A 253 22.10 4.30 25.31
C ALA A 253 23.49 3.64 25.20
N ALA A 254 23.85 3.14 24.02
CA ALA A 254 25.16 2.55 23.75
C ALA A 254 26.32 3.55 23.94
N CYS A 255 26.08 4.85 23.69
CA CYS A 255 27.04 5.93 23.91
C CYS A 255 26.99 6.54 25.33
N GLY A 256 26.26 5.95 26.28
CA GLY A 256 26.27 6.40 27.68
C GLY A 256 25.19 7.42 28.05
N ALA A 257 24.18 7.65 27.22
CA ALA A 257 23.06 8.54 27.57
C ALA A 257 22.02 7.83 28.47
N ASN A 258 21.30 8.61 29.29
CA ASN A 258 20.14 8.14 30.04
C ASN A 258 18.88 8.35 29.20
N VAL A 259 18.45 7.32 28.47
CA VAL A 259 17.40 7.42 27.45
C VAL A 259 16.03 7.06 28.04
N THR A 260 15.03 7.89 27.78
CA THR A 260 13.61 7.55 27.97
C THR A 260 12.93 7.44 26.60
N LEU A 261 12.45 6.25 26.23
CA LEU A 261 11.72 6.02 24.99
C LEU A 261 10.21 6.09 25.27
N SER A 262 9.58 7.19 24.86
CA SER A 262 8.12 7.39 24.97
C SER A 262 7.41 6.98 23.68
N TYR A 263 6.39 6.13 23.83
CA TYR A 263 5.54 5.74 22.70
C TYR A 263 4.07 5.61 23.08
N ARG A 264 3.20 6.27 22.30
CA ARG A 264 1.75 6.32 22.53
C ARG A 264 1.01 4.98 22.58
N LYS A 265 1.59 3.90 22.05
CA LYS A 265 0.97 2.56 22.11
C LYS A 265 1.66 1.73 23.20
N SER A 266 0.94 0.72 23.68
CA SER A 266 1.42 -0.19 24.73
C SER A 266 2.49 -1.21 24.28
N GLU A 267 2.81 -1.27 22.99
CA GLU A 267 3.76 -2.25 22.44
C GLU A 267 4.47 -1.71 21.20
N LEU A 268 5.75 -2.09 21.00
CA LEU A 268 6.56 -1.75 19.84
C LEU A 268 6.35 -2.76 18.71
N ASN A 269 5.29 -2.57 17.92
CA ASN A 269 4.94 -3.47 16.80
C ASN A 269 5.37 -2.99 15.41
N ARG A 270 5.90 -1.77 15.30
CA ARG A 270 6.35 -1.19 14.02
C ARG A 270 7.84 -1.36 13.73
N PRO A 271 8.77 -1.31 14.71
CA PRO A 271 10.19 -1.54 14.42
C PRO A 271 10.42 -2.98 14.00
N LYS A 272 11.57 -3.23 13.36
CA LYS A 272 12.04 -4.58 13.06
C LYS A 272 12.20 -5.40 14.35
N PRO A 273 11.90 -6.70 14.34
CA PRO A 273 12.00 -7.55 15.52
C PRO A 273 13.35 -7.43 16.25
N GLU A 274 14.45 -7.35 15.51
CA GLU A 274 15.81 -7.24 16.06
C GLU A 274 16.03 -5.92 16.82
N ASN A 275 15.42 -4.82 16.34
CA ASN A 275 15.48 -3.54 17.04
C ASN A 275 14.61 -3.57 18.31
N VAL A 276 13.48 -4.28 18.29
CA VAL A 276 12.63 -4.45 19.48
C VAL A 276 13.35 -5.27 20.53
N GLU A 277 13.99 -6.38 20.15
CA GLU A 277 14.76 -7.24 21.05
C GLU A 277 15.85 -6.45 21.78
N LYS A 278 16.69 -5.72 21.03
CA LYS A 278 17.75 -4.88 21.62
C LYS A 278 17.24 -3.80 22.56
N VAL A 279 16.14 -3.15 22.20
CA VAL A 279 15.50 -2.14 23.07
C VAL A 279 15.04 -2.78 24.38
N LEU A 280 14.47 -3.98 24.33
CA LEU A 280 14.04 -4.72 25.53
C LEU A 280 15.22 -5.25 26.36
N GLU A 281 16.31 -5.65 25.71
CA GLU A 281 17.55 -6.06 26.39
C GLU A 281 18.18 -4.88 27.13
N LEU A 282 18.37 -3.73 26.48
CA LEU A 282 18.89 -2.51 27.11
C LEU A 282 17.99 -1.98 28.24
N ALA A 283 16.69 -2.23 28.15
CA ALA A 283 15.75 -1.86 29.20
C ALA A 283 15.85 -2.76 30.45
N LYS A 284 16.33 -4.00 30.28
CA LYS A 284 16.55 -4.94 31.39
C LYS A 284 17.96 -4.81 31.96
N ASP A 285 18.95 -4.72 31.08
CA ASP A 285 20.35 -4.62 31.40
C ASP A 285 20.99 -3.46 30.60
N PRO A 286 21.29 -2.33 31.27
CA PRO A 286 22.03 -1.20 30.71
C PRO A 286 23.36 -1.59 30.02
N CYS A 287 23.96 -2.72 30.41
CA CYS A 287 25.22 -3.21 29.86
C CYS A 287 25.07 -4.18 28.66
N ALA A 288 23.84 -4.58 28.29
CA ALA A 288 23.59 -5.62 27.29
C ALA A 288 24.28 -5.33 25.94
N GLU A 289 24.94 -6.33 25.35
CA GLU A 289 25.66 -6.18 24.08
C GLU A 289 24.70 -6.02 22.89
N VAL A 290 24.68 -4.82 22.30
CA VAL A 290 23.76 -4.45 21.21
C VAL A 290 24.42 -4.22 19.85
N SER A 291 25.70 -4.55 19.71
CA SER A 291 26.37 -4.66 18.40
C SER A 291 25.66 -5.73 17.57
N VAL A 292 25.49 -5.48 16.27
CA VAL A 292 25.10 -6.54 15.32
C VAL A 292 26.11 -6.55 14.21
N ASP A 293 26.89 -7.63 14.18
CA ASP A 293 27.93 -7.86 13.18
C ASP A 293 27.36 -8.48 11.90
N ARG A 294 26.16 -9.09 11.96
CA ARG A 294 25.48 -9.72 10.81
C ARG A 294 23.96 -9.52 10.84
N PRO A 295 23.37 -8.72 9.93
CA PRO A 295 21.92 -8.58 9.82
C PRO A 295 21.23 -9.90 9.39
N SER A 296 20.14 -10.26 10.06
CA SER A 296 19.29 -11.44 9.77
C SER A 296 18.41 -11.30 8.52
N SER A 297 18.25 -10.09 7.97
CA SER A 297 17.47 -9.86 6.74
C SER A 297 18.02 -8.72 5.87
N GLU A 298 17.72 -8.79 4.57
CA GLU A 298 18.11 -7.80 3.54
C GLU A 298 17.55 -6.38 3.76
N ARG A 299 16.71 -6.19 4.79
CA ARG A 299 16.15 -4.88 5.17
C ARG A 299 16.73 -4.33 6.46
N VAL A 300 17.65 -5.02 7.15
CA VAL A 300 18.17 -4.55 8.45
C VAL A 300 19.27 -3.52 8.24
N THR A 301 19.13 -2.38 8.90
CA THR A 301 20.19 -1.42 9.21
C THR A 301 20.47 -1.57 10.70
N THR A 302 21.73 -1.64 11.11
CA THR A 302 22.06 -1.77 12.53
C THR A 302 22.19 -0.38 13.14
N ALA A 303 21.74 -0.24 14.39
CA ALA A 303 21.67 1.03 15.10
C ALA A 303 23.05 1.53 15.58
N ALA A 304 23.95 0.60 15.92
CA ALA A 304 25.24 0.90 16.55
C ALA A 304 26.32 -0.09 16.09
N SER A 305 27.54 0.42 15.90
CA SER A 305 28.77 -0.37 15.74
C SER A 305 29.48 -0.54 17.09
N SER A 306 30.38 -1.51 17.20
CA SER A 306 31.24 -1.71 18.39
C SER A 306 32.05 -0.45 18.74
N GLU A 307 32.39 0.36 17.74
CA GLU A 307 33.14 1.62 17.85
C GLU A 307 32.36 2.78 18.52
N MET A 308 31.04 2.62 18.68
CA MET A 308 30.21 3.62 19.36
C MET A 308 30.31 3.56 20.90
N ARG A 309 30.80 2.44 21.45
CA ARG A 309 30.93 2.24 22.90
C ARG A 309 32.25 2.79 23.44
N GLU A 310 32.21 4.01 23.97
CA GLU A 310 33.30 4.58 24.77
C GLU A 310 32.71 5.07 26.11
N GLY A 311 33.10 4.47 27.23
CA GLY A 311 32.75 4.96 28.58
C GLY A 311 31.72 4.12 29.35
N LYS A 312 31.06 4.73 30.34
CA LYS A 312 30.09 4.06 31.20
C LYS A 312 28.81 3.72 30.41
N PRO A 313 28.20 2.54 30.64
CA PRO A 313 26.97 2.15 29.98
C PRO A 313 25.84 3.13 30.33
N GLY A 314 25.08 3.56 29.32
CA GLY A 314 23.87 4.36 29.48
C GLY A 314 22.69 3.47 29.88
N CYS A 315 21.51 4.05 30.07
CA CYS A 315 20.30 3.29 30.40
C CYS A 315 19.16 3.58 29.41
N LEU A 316 18.20 2.67 29.30
CA LEU A 316 17.03 2.83 28.45
C LEU A 316 15.77 2.52 29.26
N ASN A 317 14.96 3.54 29.52
CA ASN A 317 13.66 3.43 30.19
C ASN A 317 12.53 3.44 29.15
N LEU A 318 11.59 2.49 29.26
CA LEU A 318 10.48 2.33 28.33
C LEU A 318 9.18 2.91 28.91
N GLU A 319 8.72 4.01 28.32
CA GLU A 319 7.46 4.67 28.69
C GLU A 319 6.40 4.40 27.61
N LEU A 320 5.90 3.15 27.56
CA LEU A 320 4.89 2.72 26.60
C LEU A 320 3.47 3.14 27.01
N GLY A 321 2.63 3.44 26.03
CA GLY A 321 1.29 4.00 26.27
C GLY A 321 1.30 5.47 26.71
N THR A 322 2.42 6.16 26.57
CA THR A 322 2.58 7.57 26.98
C THR A 322 2.74 8.49 25.78
N ALA A 323 2.38 9.76 25.94
CA ALA A 323 2.64 10.79 24.94
C ALA A 323 3.10 12.10 25.60
N PRO A 324 4.09 12.82 25.03
CA PRO A 324 4.44 14.14 25.51
C PRO A 324 3.24 15.09 25.45
N THR A 325 3.09 15.93 26.47
CA THR A 325 2.06 16.99 26.54
C THR A 325 2.66 18.38 26.53
N ARG A 326 3.85 18.56 27.11
CA ARG A 326 4.58 19.83 27.18
C ARG A 326 6.07 19.61 27.38
N ILE A 327 6.89 20.51 26.84
CA ILE A 327 8.35 20.50 26.96
C ILE A 327 8.82 21.81 27.62
N THR A 328 9.69 21.71 28.63
CA THR A 328 10.36 22.85 29.29
C THR A 328 11.88 22.78 29.08
N GLY A 329 12.60 23.79 29.57
CA GLY A 329 14.05 23.86 29.47
C GLY A 329 14.77 22.64 30.07
N ASP A 330 14.21 22.09 31.15
CA ASP A 330 14.82 21.06 32.00
C ASP A 330 13.99 19.77 32.15
N ALA A 331 12.76 19.73 31.62
CA ALA A 331 11.88 18.58 31.73
C ALA A 331 10.96 18.37 30.51
N VAL A 332 10.40 17.17 30.41
CA VAL A 332 9.31 16.82 29.50
C VAL A 332 8.19 16.22 30.33
N PHE A 333 6.97 16.71 30.10
CA PHE A 333 5.76 16.20 30.71
C PHE A 333 5.16 15.16 29.76
N ILE A 334 4.94 13.95 30.27
CA ILE A 334 4.31 12.86 29.53
C ILE A 334 3.00 12.47 30.20
N LYS A 335 2.00 12.11 29.39
CA LYS A 335 0.71 11.65 29.88
C LYS A 335 0.51 10.17 29.58
N GLY A 336 0.17 9.40 30.62
CA GLY A 336 -0.17 7.99 30.54
C GLY A 336 -1.62 7.73 30.11
N LYS A 337 -1.97 6.45 29.93
CA LYS A 337 -3.34 6.02 29.62
C LYS A 337 -4.33 6.24 30.78
N ASP A 338 -3.81 6.25 32.00
CA ASP A 338 -4.53 6.61 33.24
C ASP A 338 -4.88 8.10 33.32
N GLY A 339 -4.32 8.91 32.41
CA GLY A 339 -4.53 10.35 32.35
C GLY A 339 -3.62 11.13 33.29
N ALA A 340 -2.78 10.46 34.08
CA ALA A 340 -1.79 11.10 34.94
C ALA A 340 -0.67 11.69 34.09
N GLU A 341 -0.19 12.87 34.50
CA GLU A 341 0.94 13.55 33.88
C GLU A 341 2.17 13.39 34.79
N THR A 342 3.27 12.91 34.21
CA THR A 342 4.54 12.68 34.89
C THR A 342 5.60 13.61 34.32
N GLU A 343 6.34 14.26 35.22
CA GLU A 343 7.49 15.08 34.86
C GLU A 343 8.75 14.23 34.76
N ILE A 344 9.44 14.32 33.63
CA ILE A 344 10.69 13.61 33.38
C ILE A 344 11.79 14.63 33.12
N LYS A 345 12.82 14.64 33.97
CA LYS A 345 14.02 15.45 33.78
C LYS A 345 14.65 15.14 32.42
N ASN A 346 14.98 16.18 31.67
CA ASN A 346 15.41 16.02 30.28
C ASN A 346 16.32 17.16 29.83
N ASP A 347 17.42 16.81 29.16
CA ASP A 347 18.36 17.74 28.52
C ASP A 347 18.11 17.87 27.01
N ALA A 348 17.62 16.80 26.35
CA ALA A 348 17.35 16.78 24.91
C ALA A 348 16.17 15.88 24.52
N VAL A 349 15.42 16.26 23.48
CA VAL A 349 14.28 15.50 22.96
C VAL A 349 14.49 15.18 21.48
N PHE A 350 14.35 13.91 21.11
CA PHE A 350 14.36 13.45 19.73
C PHE A 350 12.96 13.02 19.28
N ALA A 351 12.30 13.85 18.48
CA ALA A 351 10.99 13.60 17.89
C ALA A 351 11.10 12.65 16.68
N MET A 352 11.27 11.35 16.95
CA MET A 352 11.41 10.27 15.96
C MET A 352 10.06 9.69 15.52
N ILE A 353 9.08 10.56 15.29
CA ILE A 353 7.67 10.20 14.98
C ILE A 353 7.39 9.99 13.49
N GLY A 354 8.43 10.05 12.66
CA GLY A 354 8.41 9.78 11.23
C GLY A 354 8.27 11.03 10.37
N ARG A 355 8.20 10.80 9.06
CA ARG A 355 8.19 11.82 8.02
C ARG A 355 6.96 11.64 7.15
N GLU A 356 6.60 12.68 6.40
CA GLU A 356 5.45 12.67 5.49
C GLU A 356 5.87 13.08 4.09
N ALA A 357 5.23 12.52 3.08
CA ALA A 357 5.41 13.01 1.72
C ALA A 357 4.97 14.49 1.62
N PRO A 358 5.67 15.32 0.83
CA PRO A 358 5.30 16.72 0.63
C PRO A 358 4.06 16.84 -0.28
N LEU A 359 2.88 16.49 0.26
CA LEU A 359 1.63 16.39 -0.51
C LEU A 359 1.21 17.72 -1.14
N ASP A 360 1.52 18.84 -0.50
CA ASP A 360 1.14 20.16 -1.02
C ASP A 360 1.88 20.51 -2.31
N PHE A 361 3.14 20.09 -2.45
CA PHE A 361 3.89 20.20 -3.70
C PHE A 361 3.18 19.44 -4.82
N PHE A 362 2.76 18.20 -4.56
CA PHE A 362 2.07 17.35 -5.53
C PHE A 362 0.70 17.91 -5.91
N ARG A 363 -0.09 18.38 -4.93
CA ARG A 363 -1.39 19.03 -5.18
C ARG A 363 -1.25 20.29 -6.02
N LYS A 364 -0.31 21.19 -5.66
CA LYS A 364 -0.02 22.41 -6.44
C LYS A 364 0.43 22.08 -7.87
N SER A 365 1.10 20.94 -8.04
CA SER A 365 1.57 20.43 -9.34
C SER A 365 0.55 19.54 -10.08
N LYS A 366 -0.69 19.44 -9.57
CA LYS A 366 -1.77 18.61 -10.14
C LYS A 366 -1.42 17.11 -10.29
N VAL A 367 -0.49 16.61 -9.47
CA VAL A 367 -0.16 15.18 -9.39
C VAL A 367 -1.18 14.49 -8.48
N SER A 368 -1.76 13.39 -8.97
CA SER A 368 -2.73 12.58 -8.24
C SER A 368 -2.10 11.92 -7.02
N ILE A 369 -2.86 11.84 -5.92
CA ILE A 369 -2.44 11.20 -4.67
C ILE A 369 -3.30 9.96 -4.42
N ILE A 370 -2.69 8.89 -3.92
CA ILE A 370 -3.38 7.64 -3.57
C ILE A 370 -4.45 7.93 -2.51
N GLY A 371 -5.67 7.46 -2.77
CA GLY A 371 -6.80 7.60 -1.86
C GLY A 371 -7.55 8.93 -1.98
N ASP A 372 -7.08 9.89 -2.78
CA ASP A 372 -7.84 11.10 -3.07
C ASP A 372 -8.96 10.76 -4.09
N TRP A 373 -10.20 11.12 -3.74
CA TRP A 373 -11.36 10.90 -4.59
C TRP A 373 -11.42 11.97 -5.67
N SER A 374 -11.11 11.60 -6.90
CA SER A 374 -11.37 12.47 -8.04
C SER A 374 -12.88 12.56 -8.32
N VAL A 375 -13.32 13.69 -8.90
CA VAL A 375 -14.72 13.86 -9.34
C VAL A 375 -15.16 12.72 -10.27
N LYS A 376 -14.26 12.26 -11.15
CA LYS A 376 -14.51 11.10 -12.03
C LYS A 376 -14.73 9.81 -11.24
N ALA A 377 -13.96 9.59 -10.17
CA ALA A 377 -14.12 8.41 -9.32
C ALA A 377 -15.45 8.46 -8.55
N VAL A 378 -15.84 9.63 -8.05
CA VAL A 378 -17.14 9.82 -7.39
C VAL A 378 -18.30 9.55 -8.36
N ILE A 379 -18.27 10.16 -9.54
CA ILE A 379 -19.30 9.93 -10.58
C ILE A 379 -19.35 8.45 -10.98
N GLY A 380 -18.18 7.83 -11.20
CA GLY A 380 -18.10 6.41 -11.54
C GLY A 380 -18.64 5.50 -10.43
N PHE A 381 -18.38 5.83 -9.16
CA PHE A 381 -18.92 5.09 -8.02
C PHE A 381 -20.44 5.24 -7.91
N ILE A 382 -20.97 6.46 -8.07
CA ILE A 382 -22.42 6.70 -8.08
C ILE A 382 -23.07 5.94 -9.23
N ALA A 383 -22.52 6.03 -10.45
CA ALA A 383 -23.03 5.30 -11.61
C ALA A 383 -23.01 3.78 -11.37
N PHE A 384 -21.93 3.25 -10.78
CA PHE A 384 -21.84 1.85 -10.39
C PHE A 384 -22.94 1.46 -9.38
N MET A 385 -23.17 2.28 -8.34
CA MET A 385 -24.24 2.06 -7.36
C MET A 385 -25.62 2.06 -8.02
N VAL A 386 -25.89 2.97 -8.97
CA VAL A 386 -27.14 2.99 -9.74
C VAL A 386 -27.31 1.72 -10.56
N VAL A 387 -26.27 1.25 -11.25
CA VAL A 387 -26.31 -0.01 -12.01
C VAL A 387 -26.55 -1.21 -11.09
N MET A 388 -25.92 -1.25 -9.91
CA MET A 388 -26.14 -2.33 -8.94
C MET A 388 -27.57 -2.32 -8.39
N ALA A 389 -28.10 -1.13 -8.06
CA ALA A 389 -29.49 -0.97 -7.64
C ALA A 389 -30.46 -1.43 -8.75
N PHE A 390 -30.17 -1.07 -10.00
CA PHE A 390 -30.94 -1.53 -11.16
C PHE A 390 -30.94 -3.07 -11.29
N LEU A 391 -29.76 -3.71 -11.24
CA LEU A 391 -29.65 -5.17 -11.34
C LEU A 391 -30.34 -5.90 -10.18
N TYR A 392 -30.27 -5.35 -8.96
CA TYR A 392 -30.95 -5.91 -7.80
C TYR A 392 -32.47 -5.87 -7.97
N HIS A 393 -33.04 -4.74 -8.41
CA HIS A 393 -34.47 -4.62 -8.63
C HIS A 393 -34.97 -5.44 -9.83
N LEU A 394 -34.13 -5.62 -10.85
CA LEU A 394 -34.42 -6.54 -11.95
C LEU A 394 -34.57 -7.99 -11.45
N LYS A 395 -33.74 -8.43 -10.49
CA LYS A 395 -33.82 -9.77 -9.90
C LYS A 395 -34.98 -9.92 -8.91
N ALA A 396 -35.23 -8.91 -8.07
CA ALA A 396 -36.06 -9.06 -6.88
C ALA A 396 -37.58 -9.09 -7.14
N TYR A 397 -38.04 -8.91 -8.38
CA TYR A 397 -39.48 -8.70 -8.71
C TYR A 397 -40.14 -7.60 -7.86
N LYS A 398 -39.38 -6.59 -7.43
CA LYS A 398 -39.87 -5.48 -6.62
C LYS A 398 -40.03 -4.21 -7.46
N THR A 399 -40.94 -3.34 -7.03
CA THR A 399 -41.01 -1.95 -7.50
C THR A 399 -39.67 -1.26 -7.31
N PHE A 400 -39.17 -0.57 -8.33
CA PHE A 400 -37.96 0.22 -8.26
C PHE A 400 -38.14 1.37 -7.25
N LEU A 401 -37.39 1.34 -6.15
CA LEU A 401 -37.44 2.35 -5.09
C LEU A 401 -38.84 2.58 -4.48
N GLY A 402 -39.73 1.57 -4.52
CA GLY A 402 -41.07 1.67 -3.92
C GLY A 402 -42.10 2.43 -4.76
N ILE A 403 -41.79 2.78 -6.00
CA ILE A 403 -42.71 3.46 -6.92
C ILE A 403 -43.60 2.41 -7.59
N GLU A 404 -44.93 2.55 -7.52
CA GLU A 404 -45.85 1.61 -8.17
C GLU A 404 -45.62 1.51 -9.69
N ASN A 405 -45.89 0.34 -10.28
CA ASN A 405 -45.70 0.05 -11.71
C ASN A 405 -44.26 0.16 -12.26
N THR A 406 -43.25 0.16 -11.39
CA THR A 406 -41.82 0.22 -11.79
C THR A 406 -41.10 -1.13 -11.67
N ASN A 407 -41.82 -2.25 -11.72
CA ASN A 407 -41.20 -3.57 -11.74
C ASN A 407 -40.40 -3.72 -13.05
N LEU A 408 -39.07 -3.67 -12.94
CA LEU A 408 -38.19 -3.66 -14.10
C LEU A 408 -38.32 -4.92 -14.95
N TRP A 409 -38.53 -6.08 -14.35
CA TRP A 409 -38.71 -7.34 -15.07
C TRP A 409 -39.97 -7.33 -15.94
N GLN A 410 -41.10 -6.87 -15.38
CA GLN A 410 -42.36 -6.74 -16.12
C GLN A 410 -42.27 -5.71 -17.24
N ILE A 411 -41.60 -4.58 -17.00
CA ILE A 411 -41.35 -3.57 -18.03
C ILE A 411 -40.54 -4.17 -19.17
N PHE A 412 -39.47 -4.90 -18.85
CA PHE A 412 -38.62 -5.56 -19.85
C PHE A 412 -39.40 -6.61 -20.66
N ALA A 413 -40.28 -7.38 -19.99
CA ALA A 413 -41.18 -8.33 -20.65
C ALA A 413 -42.13 -7.62 -21.62
N SER A 414 -42.80 -6.55 -21.18
CA SER A 414 -43.78 -5.80 -21.97
C SER A 414 -43.18 -5.16 -23.23
N LYS A 415 -41.91 -4.75 -23.16
CA LYS A 415 -41.18 -4.15 -24.28
C LYS A 415 -40.43 -5.18 -25.13
N GLY A 416 -40.48 -6.46 -24.77
CA GLY A 416 -39.69 -7.50 -25.41
C GLY A 416 -38.20 -7.20 -25.37
N TRP A 417 -37.69 -6.64 -24.28
CA TRP A 417 -36.25 -6.38 -24.11
C TRP A 417 -35.54 -7.62 -23.57
N PHE A 418 -34.22 -7.69 -23.71
CA PHE A 418 -33.42 -8.81 -23.17
C PHE A 418 -33.75 -9.06 -21.69
N PRO A 419 -34.03 -10.30 -21.26
CA PRO A 419 -33.80 -11.56 -21.99
C PRO A 419 -34.98 -12.07 -22.85
N PHE A 420 -36.09 -11.34 -22.95
CA PHE A 420 -37.32 -11.79 -23.64
C PHE A 420 -37.25 -11.75 -25.17
N ASN A 421 -36.28 -11.05 -25.75
CA ASN A 421 -36.05 -11.02 -27.21
C ASN A 421 -35.16 -12.15 -27.72
N ILE A 422 -34.71 -13.07 -26.86
CA ILE A 422 -33.84 -14.17 -27.29
C ILE A 422 -34.74 -15.30 -27.82
N PRO A 423 -34.60 -15.71 -29.10
CA PRO A 423 -35.37 -16.82 -29.64
C PRO A 423 -34.98 -18.12 -28.95
N VAL A 424 -35.96 -18.78 -28.33
CA VAL A 424 -35.77 -20.13 -27.77
C VAL A 424 -35.59 -21.09 -28.95
N SER A 425 -34.41 -21.72 -29.02
CA SER A 425 -34.02 -22.62 -30.11
C SER A 425 -33.44 -23.92 -29.56
N GLY A 426 -33.51 -24.98 -30.36
CA GLY A 426 -33.10 -26.33 -29.98
C GLY A 426 -34.28 -27.26 -29.71
N ALA A 427 -34.01 -28.57 -29.64
CA ALA A 427 -35.01 -29.59 -29.36
C ALA A 427 -35.65 -29.39 -27.97
N ASP A 428 -36.96 -29.60 -27.87
CA ASP A 428 -37.68 -29.55 -26.59
C ASP A 428 -37.05 -30.53 -25.60
N GLY A 429 -36.70 -30.03 -24.41
CA GLY A 429 -35.96 -30.79 -23.39
C GLY A 429 -34.43 -30.83 -23.57
N GLY A 430 -33.89 -30.26 -24.65
CA GLY A 430 -32.45 -30.11 -24.85
C GLY A 430 -31.81 -29.08 -23.90
N VAL A 431 -30.49 -29.18 -23.70
CA VAL A 431 -29.71 -28.28 -22.82
C VAL A 431 -29.83 -26.82 -23.25
N LEU A 432 -29.69 -26.55 -24.55
CA LEU A 432 -29.79 -25.20 -25.11
C LEU A 432 -31.20 -24.62 -24.94
N HIS A 433 -32.23 -25.41 -25.24
CA HIS A 433 -33.62 -25.02 -25.06
C HIS A 433 -33.92 -24.70 -23.59
N THR A 434 -33.46 -25.54 -22.67
CA THR A 434 -33.65 -25.36 -21.22
C THR A 434 -32.97 -24.09 -20.73
N ILE A 435 -31.73 -23.81 -21.16
CA ILE A 435 -30.99 -22.60 -20.81
C ILE A 435 -31.71 -21.35 -21.32
N LEU A 436 -32.10 -21.32 -22.60
CA LEU A 436 -32.74 -20.17 -23.22
C LEU A 436 -34.13 -19.90 -22.64
N LYS A 437 -34.89 -20.96 -22.34
CA LYS A 437 -36.20 -20.85 -21.69
C LYS A 437 -36.06 -20.35 -20.24
N THR A 438 -35.12 -20.91 -19.46
CA THR A 438 -34.89 -20.48 -18.07
C THR A 438 -34.41 -19.03 -18.01
N ALA A 439 -33.62 -18.59 -18.99
CA ALA A 439 -33.15 -17.21 -19.05
C ALA A 439 -34.27 -16.17 -19.25
N SER A 440 -35.39 -16.54 -19.87
CA SER A 440 -36.54 -15.64 -20.09
C SER A 440 -37.64 -15.79 -19.03
N THR A 441 -37.58 -16.84 -18.19
CA THR A 441 -38.59 -17.10 -17.15
C THR A 441 -38.09 -16.86 -15.73
N ASP A 442 -36.79 -17.05 -15.45
CA ASP A 442 -36.19 -16.88 -14.13
C ASP A 442 -35.17 -15.71 -14.12
N PRO A 443 -35.48 -14.58 -13.44
CA PRO A 443 -34.52 -13.49 -13.29
C PRO A 443 -33.32 -13.88 -12.43
N GLY A 444 -33.47 -14.88 -11.55
CA GLY A 444 -32.37 -15.45 -10.77
C GLY A 444 -31.28 -15.99 -11.69
N PHE A 445 -31.67 -16.76 -12.70
CA PHE A 445 -30.81 -17.22 -13.78
C PHE A 445 -30.13 -16.05 -14.51
N THR A 446 -30.91 -15.09 -15.04
CA THR A 446 -30.35 -13.97 -15.83
C THR A 446 -29.36 -13.15 -15.01
N PHE A 447 -29.69 -12.88 -13.74
CA PHE A 447 -28.82 -12.18 -12.82
C PHE A 447 -27.53 -12.97 -12.56
N ALA A 448 -27.65 -14.26 -12.23
CA ALA A 448 -26.50 -15.11 -11.93
C ALA A 448 -25.58 -15.27 -13.15
N PHE A 449 -26.15 -15.35 -14.35
CA PHE A 449 -25.42 -15.37 -15.61
C PHE A 449 -24.63 -14.07 -15.83
N LEU A 450 -25.30 -12.90 -15.76
CA LEU A 450 -24.66 -11.60 -15.94
C LEU A 450 -23.58 -11.35 -14.89
N TYR A 451 -23.87 -11.66 -13.62
CA TYR A 451 -22.93 -11.52 -12.52
C TYR A 451 -21.69 -12.41 -12.71
N THR A 452 -21.88 -13.66 -13.11
CA THR A 452 -20.80 -14.60 -13.42
C THR A 452 -19.95 -14.12 -14.59
N ALA A 453 -20.59 -13.64 -15.67
CA ALA A 453 -19.88 -13.07 -16.83
C ALA A 453 -19.02 -11.87 -16.44
N ILE A 454 -19.57 -10.96 -15.62
CA ILE A 454 -18.83 -9.80 -15.08
C ILE A 454 -17.61 -10.26 -14.28
N ILE A 455 -17.77 -11.21 -13.35
CA ILE A 455 -16.65 -11.74 -12.54
C ILE A 455 -15.57 -12.34 -13.43
N VAL A 456 -15.94 -13.11 -14.46
CA VAL A 456 -14.98 -13.71 -15.40
C VAL A 456 -14.22 -12.64 -16.19
N ILE A 457 -14.92 -11.62 -16.71
CA ILE A 457 -14.30 -10.51 -17.43
C ILE A 457 -13.31 -9.75 -16.52
N PHE A 458 -13.72 -9.42 -15.30
CA PHE A 458 -12.86 -8.74 -14.33
C PHE A 458 -11.69 -9.62 -13.90
N GLY A 459 -11.90 -10.93 -13.74
CA GLY A 459 -10.85 -11.89 -13.43
C GLY A 459 -9.80 -11.96 -14.54
N ILE A 460 -10.22 -12.04 -15.80
CA ILE A 460 -9.32 -11.98 -16.97
C ILE A 460 -8.55 -10.66 -16.99
N LYS A 461 -9.23 -9.52 -16.80
CA LYS A 461 -8.57 -8.21 -16.71
C LYS A 461 -7.56 -8.14 -15.57
N ARG A 462 -7.87 -8.71 -14.41
CA ARG A 462 -6.96 -8.78 -13.24
C ARG A 462 -5.70 -9.60 -13.56
N ILE A 463 -5.86 -10.75 -14.21
CA ILE A 463 -4.73 -11.60 -14.64
C ILE A 463 -3.86 -10.87 -15.67
N LYS A 464 -4.46 -10.16 -16.63
CA LYS A 464 -3.73 -9.35 -17.62
C LYS A 464 -2.95 -8.21 -16.97
N ARG A 465 -3.52 -7.56 -15.95
CA ARG A 465 -2.90 -6.43 -15.24
C ARG A 465 -1.78 -6.85 -14.29
N ARG A 466 -1.88 -8.02 -13.64
CA ARG A 466 -0.86 -8.54 -12.73
C ARG A 466 -0.45 -9.97 -13.10
N LYS A 467 0.61 -10.08 -13.90
CA LYS A 467 1.12 -11.35 -14.46
C LYS A 467 1.98 -12.15 -13.48
N THR A 468 1.48 -12.44 -12.28
CA THR A 468 2.18 -13.33 -11.33
C THR A 468 1.49 -14.70 -11.26
N ALA A 469 2.27 -15.76 -11.03
CA ALA A 469 1.72 -17.12 -10.90
C ALA A 469 0.70 -17.24 -9.76
N TYR A 470 0.95 -16.56 -8.63
CA TYR A 470 0.03 -16.49 -7.49
C TYR A 470 -1.29 -15.82 -7.87
N VAL A 471 -1.26 -14.61 -8.44
CA VAL A 471 -2.49 -13.89 -8.82
C VAL A 471 -3.27 -14.67 -9.87
N ARG A 472 -2.59 -15.32 -10.82
CA ARG A 472 -3.24 -16.18 -11.81
C ARG A 472 -3.98 -17.33 -11.15
N ARG A 473 -3.32 -18.12 -10.29
CA ARG A 473 -3.95 -19.27 -9.60
C ARG A 473 -5.10 -18.81 -8.72
N GLN A 474 -4.88 -17.80 -7.87
CA GLN A 474 -5.91 -17.24 -6.99
C GLN A 474 -7.14 -16.77 -7.79
N THR A 475 -6.94 -16.04 -8.88
CA THR A 475 -8.04 -15.50 -9.69
C THR A 475 -8.78 -16.60 -10.46
N LEU A 476 -8.06 -17.58 -11.00
CA LEU A 476 -8.68 -18.76 -11.64
C LEU A 476 -9.52 -19.56 -10.65
N THR A 477 -9.04 -19.77 -9.42
CA THR A 477 -9.81 -20.46 -8.38
C THR A 477 -11.09 -19.71 -8.05
N LEU A 478 -11.03 -18.39 -7.83
CA LEU A 478 -12.23 -17.58 -7.54
C LEU A 478 -13.23 -17.59 -8.70
N MET A 479 -12.76 -17.52 -9.95
CA MET A 479 -13.63 -17.65 -11.12
C MET A 479 -14.26 -19.05 -11.20
N ALA A 480 -13.51 -20.11 -10.92
CA ALA A 480 -14.03 -21.47 -10.92
C ALA A 480 -15.13 -21.66 -9.86
N PHE A 481 -14.95 -21.12 -8.65
CA PHE A 481 -16.00 -21.12 -7.62
C PHE A 481 -17.23 -20.30 -8.03
N GLN A 482 -17.06 -19.17 -8.72
CA GLN A 482 -18.22 -18.42 -9.22
C GLN A 482 -18.96 -19.17 -10.34
N VAL A 483 -18.22 -19.76 -11.28
CA VAL A 483 -18.81 -20.38 -12.47
C VAL A 483 -19.44 -21.72 -12.12
N ILE A 484 -18.73 -22.60 -11.42
CA ILE A 484 -19.16 -23.98 -11.27
C ILE A 484 -20.24 -24.08 -10.17
N PRO A 485 -19.90 -23.91 -8.88
CA PRO A 485 -20.87 -24.18 -7.83
C PRO A 485 -21.87 -23.03 -7.58
N LEU A 486 -21.57 -21.78 -7.95
CA LEU A 486 -22.51 -20.65 -7.81
C LEU A 486 -23.36 -20.35 -9.06
N PHE A 487 -23.07 -20.97 -10.21
CA PHE A 487 -23.87 -20.77 -11.41
C PHE A 487 -24.26 -22.08 -12.08
N LEU A 488 -23.30 -22.84 -12.61
CA LEU A 488 -23.59 -24.05 -13.40
C LEU A 488 -24.37 -25.09 -12.59
N ILE A 489 -23.99 -25.38 -11.35
CA ILE A 489 -24.65 -26.40 -10.52
C ILE A 489 -26.14 -26.06 -10.29
N PRO A 490 -26.49 -24.94 -9.64
CA PRO A 490 -27.88 -24.64 -9.27
C PRO A 490 -28.77 -24.30 -10.46
N TYR A 491 -28.22 -23.66 -11.50
CA TYR A 491 -29.04 -23.11 -12.59
C TYR A 491 -29.02 -23.93 -13.89
N ILE A 492 -28.10 -24.89 -14.04
CA ILE A 492 -28.00 -25.71 -15.26
C ILE A 492 -27.99 -27.20 -14.93
N ILE A 493 -27.02 -27.65 -14.13
CA ILE A 493 -26.79 -29.08 -13.89
C ILE A 493 -27.95 -29.70 -13.11
N PHE A 494 -28.34 -29.14 -11.97
CA PHE A 494 -29.43 -29.69 -11.16
C PHE A 494 -30.80 -29.67 -11.88
N PRO A 495 -31.20 -28.59 -12.58
CA PRO A 495 -32.40 -28.63 -13.42
C PRO A 495 -32.38 -29.73 -14.49
N ILE A 496 -31.25 -29.96 -15.17
CA ILE A 496 -31.13 -31.03 -16.17
C ILE A 496 -31.26 -32.40 -15.50
N LEU A 497 -30.59 -32.63 -14.36
CA LEU A 497 -30.69 -33.88 -13.62
C LEU A 497 -32.12 -34.14 -13.12
N TYR A 498 -32.80 -33.10 -12.64
CA TYR A 498 -34.19 -33.17 -12.23
C TYR A 498 -35.12 -33.55 -13.39
N ASN A 499 -35.00 -32.89 -14.54
CA ASN A 499 -35.81 -33.17 -15.73
C ASN A 499 -35.58 -34.59 -16.29
N ASN A 500 -34.38 -35.14 -16.10
CA ASN A 500 -34.06 -36.53 -16.44
C ASN A 500 -34.49 -37.55 -15.35
N GLY A 501 -35.19 -37.10 -14.30
CA GLY A 501 -35.72 -37.95 -13.24
C GLY A 501 -34.66 -38.46 -12.25
N VAL A 502 -33.44 -37.92 -12.23
CA VAL A 502 -32.34 -38.41 -11.36
C VAL A 502 -32.67 -38.24 -9.88
N PHE A 503 -33.42 -37.20 -9.51
CA PHE A 503 -33.84 -36.96 -8.13
C PHE A 503 -35.18 -37.63 -7.77
N SER A 504 -35.83 -38.28 -8.72
CA SER A 504 -37.17 -38.88 -8.56
C SER A 504 -37.18 -40.40 -8.78
N SER A 505 -36.12 -40.98 -9.33
CA SER A 505 -36.06 -42.39 -9.80
C SER A 505 -35.53 -43.41 -8.76
N GLY A 506 -35.50 -43.06 -7.47
CA GLY A 506 -34.97 -43.95 -6.43
C GLY A 506 -33.46 -43.79 -6.15
N GLY A 507 -32.97 -44.44 -5.09
CA GLY A 507 -31.54 -44.58 -4.82
C GLY A 507 -30.82 -43.30 -4.34
N LEU A 508 -29.52 -43.20 -4.64
CA LEU A 508 -28.65 -42.11 -4.15
C LEU A 508 -29.07 -40.73 -4.66
N GLY A 509 -29.59 -40.65 -5.89
CA GLY A 509 -30.06 -39.40 -6.47
C GLY A 509 -31.28 -38.86 -5.72
N GLN A 510 -32.28 -39.70 -5.47
CA GLN A 510 -33.45 -39.33 -4.67
C GLN A 510 -33.05 -38.97 -3.23
N TRP A 511 -32.16 -39.75 -2.59
CA TRP A 511 -31.66 -39.42 -1.26
C TRP A 511 -31.01 -38.03 -1.23
N PHE A 512 -30.12 -37.73 -2.19
CA PHE A 512 -29.45 -36.44 -2.26
C PHE A 512 -30.44 -35.30 -2.50
N GLY A 513 -31.36 -35.46 -3.45
CA GLY A 513 -32.39 -34.48 -3.75
C GLY A 513 -33.25 -34.16 -2.53
N MET A 514 -33.74 -35.19 -1.84
CA MET A 514 -34.57 -35.01 -0.64
C MET A 514 -33.77 -34.42 0.53
N THR A 515 -32.50 -34.77 0.67
CA THR A 515 -31.65 -34.35 1.79
C THR A 515 -31.14 -32.90 1.65
N PHE A 516 -30.97 -32.39 0.42
CA PHE A 516 -30.34 -31.07 0.21
C PHE A 516 -31.16 -30.11 -0.65
N LEU A 517 -32.06 -30.59 -1.52
CA LEU A 517 -32.74 -29.80 -2.54
C LEU A 517 -34.27 -29.75 -2.36
N SER A 518 -34.82 -30.33 -1.29
CA SER A 518 -36.25 -30.28 -0.95
C SER A 518 -36.59 -29.10 -0.04
N ASP A 519 -37.88 -28.96 0.28
CA ASP A 519 -38.40 -28.02 1.29
C ASP A 519 -38.35 -28.56 2.72
N GLY A 520 -37.91 -29.81 2.93
CA GLY A 520 -37.90 -30.47 4.22
C GLY A 520 -39.26 -31.02 4.68
N GLN A 521 -40.33 -30.83 3.89
CA GLN A 521 -41.70 -31.29 4.20
C GLN A 521 -42.15 -32.46 3.31
N GLY A 522 -41.23 -33.08 2.57
CA GLY A 522 -41.54 -34.18 1.66
C GLY A 522 -42.00 -33.72 0.27
N GLY A 523 -41.83 -32.44 -0.08
CA GLY A 523 -42.07 -31.93 -1.42
C GLY A 523 -41.00 -32.33 -2.44
N ASP A 524 -41.25 -32.01 -3.71
CA ASP A 524 -40.34 -32.32 -4.82
C ASP A 524 -38.96 -31.64 -4.64
N PRO A 525 -37.84 -32.32 -4.98
CA PRO A 525 -36.49 -31.80 -4.83
C PRO A 525 -36.11 -30.81 -5.94
N ASN A 526 -36.81 -29.68 -5.99
CA ASN A 526 -36.69 -28.64 -7.03
C ASN A 526 -36.07 -27.33 -6.52
N GLN A 527 -35.64 -27.26 -5.26
CA GLN A 527 -35.04 -26.06 -4.66
C GLN A 527 -33.53 -25.99 -4.90
N PHE A 528 -33.12 -25.93 -6.17
CA PHE A 528 -31.72 -26.00 -6.59
C PHE A 528 -30.84 -24.87 -6.02
N TRP A 529 -31.43 -23.71 -5.74
CA TRP A 529 -30.77 -22.57 -5.11
C TRP A 529 -30.15 -22.92 -3.74
N ARG A 530 -30.65 -23.96 -3.05
CA ARG A 530 -30.07 -24.42 -1.78
C ARG A 530 -28.62 -24.85 -1.91
N ALA A 531 -28.19 -25.25 -3.12
CA ALA A 531 -26.82 -25.65 -3.42
C ALA A 531 -25.76 -24.58 -3.09
N PHE A 532 -26.14 -23.29 -3.03
CA PHE A 532 -25.21 -22.24 -2.61
C PHE A 532 -24.63 -22.49 -1.20
N GLY A 533 -25.38 -23.17 -0.33
CA GLY A 533 -24.92 -23.53 1.02
C GLY A 533 -23.75 -24.51 1.05
N PHE A 534 -23.46 -25.23 -0.04
CA PHE A 534 -22.29 -26.13 -0.08
C PHE A 534 -20.97 -25.36 -0.02
N ILE A 535 -20.97 -24.09 -0.41
CA ILE A 535 -19.81 -23.19 -0.40
C ILE A 535 -19.92 -22.17 0.73
N LEU A 536 -21.12 -21.61 0.93
CA LEU A 536 -21.33 -20.53 1.87
C LEU A 536 -21.48 -21.08 3.28
N ALA A 537 -20.46 -20.82 4.10
CA ALA A 537 -20.51 -21.12 5.52
C ALA A 537 -21.60 -20.32 6.24
N TRP A 538 -22.05 -20.85 7.36
CA TRP A 538 -22.83 -20.13 8.36
C TRP A 538 -22.12 -18.82 8.78
N PRO A 539 -22.80 -17.65 8.88
CA PRO A 539 -24.24 -17.37 8.75
C PRO A 539 -24.70 -16.88 7.37
N LEU A 540 -23.84 -16.92 6.34
CA LEU A 540 -24.14 -16.34 5.01
C LEU A 540 -25.29 -17.03 4.27
N PHE A 541 -25.71 -18.22 4.73
CA PHE A 541 -26.80 -18.98 4.14
C PHE A 541 -27.78 -19.55 5.18
N ILE A 542 -28.25 -18.65 6.06
CA ILE A 542 -29.12 -18.97 7.21
C ILE A 542 -30.41 -19.72 6.86
N TYR A 543 -30.96 -19.47 5.66
CA TYR A 543 -32.23 -20.03 5.18
C TYR A 543 -32.22 -21.53 4.88
N ASN A 544 -31.06 -22.20 4.86
CA ASN A 544 -31.00 -23.66 4.76
C ASN A 544 -31.11 -24.36 6.12
N ILE A 545 -30.84 -23.64 7.21
CA ILE A 545 -30.77 -24.18 8.56
C ILE A 545 -31.97 -23.70 9.39
N PHE A 546 -32.42 -22.46 9.20
CA PHE A 546 -33.53 -21.85 9.92
C PHE A 546 -34.76 -21.75 9.01
N THR A 547 -35.49 -22.86 8.93
CA THR A 547 -36.78 -22.99 8.25
C THR A 547 -37.80 -23.58 9.23
N GLU A 548 -39.10 -23.45 8.92
CA GLU A 548 -40.17 -24.05 9.73
C GLU A 548 -40.04 -25.59 9.83
N ALA A 549 -39.42 -26.21 8.83
CA ALA A 549 -38.99 -27.62 8.83
C ALA A 549 -37.47 -27.69 8.54
N PRO A 550 -36.61 -27.88 9.55
CA PRO A 550 -35.16 -27.92 9.36
C PRO A 550 -34.72 -29.14 8.54
N ILE A 551 -33.89 -28.91 7.54
CA ILE A 551 -33.36 -29.98 6.68
C ILE A 551 -32.08 -30.55 7.32
N TRP A 552 -32.14 -31.81 7.76
CA TRP A 552 -31.04 -32.46 8.49
C TRP A 552 -29.69 -32.44 7.75
N GLY A 553 -29.70 -32.61 6.42
CA GLY A 553 -28.48 -32.55 5.61
C GLY A 553 -27.71 -31.23 5.77
N TRP A 554 -28.44 -30.10 5.81
CA TRP A 554 -27.85 -28.77 5.96
C TRP A 554 -27.37 -28.48 7.38
N ILE A 555 -28.03 -29.04 8.40
CA ILE A 555 -27.57 -28.95 9.79
C ILE A 555 -26.24 -29.68 9.96
N VAL A 556 -26.13 -30.91 9.46
CA VAL A 556 -24.90 -31.72 9.55
C VAL A 556 -23.77 -31.05 8.78
N LEU A 557 -24.04 -30.60 7.54
CA LEU A 557 -23.03 -29.93 6.74
C LEU A 557 -22.58 -28.61 7.39
N GLY A 558 -23.51 -27.81 7.92
CA GLY A 558 -23.20 -26.56 8.61
C GLY A 558 -22.32 -26.79 9.85
N PHE A 559 -22.59 -27.86 10.61
CA PHE A 559 -21.75 -28.28 11.73
C PHE A 559 -20.33 -28.65 11.27
N ILE A 560 -20.20 -29.48 10.23
CA ILE A 560 -18.89 -29.88 9.67
C ILE A 560 -18.11 -28.66 9.15
N GLN A 561 -18.76 -27.79 8.39
CA GLN A 561 -18.13 -26.57 7.90
C GLN A 561 -17.61 -25.72 9.07
N THR A 562 -18.44 -25.51 10.10
CA THR A 562 -18.14 -24.61 11.22
C THR A 562 -17.07 -25.16 12.16
N PHE A 563 -17.12 -26.46 12.48
CA PHE A 563 -16.30 -27.05 13.55
C PHE A 563 -15.16 -27.94 13.04
N VAL A 564 -15.14 -28.28 11.74
CA VAL A 564 -14.12 -29.18 11.17
C VAL A 564 -13.34 -28.53 10.03
N ILE A 565 -13.99 -27.83 9.11
CA ILE A 565 -13.34 -27.30 7.90
C ILE A 565 -12.74 -25.90 8.11
N ILE A 566 -13.46 -25.03 8.83
CA ILE A 566 -13.05 -23.62 9.04
C ILE A 566 -11.94 -23.46 10.11
N PRO A 567 -11.99 -24.15 11.26
CA PRO A 567 -10.90 -24.15 12.24
C PRO A 567 -9.64 -24.82 11.68
#